data_AF-A0A4V3ISG2-F1
#
_entry.id   AF-A0A4V3ISG2-F1
#
_cell.length_a   1.000
_cell.length_b   1.000
_cell.length_c   1.000
_cell.angle_alpha   90.00
_cell.angle_beta   90.00
_cell.angle_gamma   90.00
#
_symmetry.space_group_name_H-M   'P 1'
#
loop_
_entity.id
_entity.type
_entity.pdbx_description
1 polymer ?
#
loop_
_entity_poly.entity_id
_entity_poly.type
_entity_poly.pdbx_seq_one_letter_code
_entity_poly.pdbx_strand_id
1 'polypeptide(L)'
;MSTVKNDASYLRDRAGDMRTRAVQLKAQAESMNWNSPAAQAFRTQITLTADDIDRTAASLDAAADALGAHARSVDDVKALIVQAQAWAAERLDEARSIASNAIKVIQDVAEGAVTSFMTVVNSAVDVVTKTVQVSVYKLANIDIAESVVTHAQSVMRTIPSPPVNGSKDWLDVEHLLKTVLRP
;
A
#
# COMPACT_ATOMS: atom_id res chain seq x y z
N MET A 1 -8.83 -14.42 9.90
CA MET A 1 -8.29 -13.46 10.90
C MET A 1 -6.78 -13.67 10.95
N SER A 2 -5.95 -12.63 10.92
CA SER A 2 -4.48 -12.81 10.94
C SER A 2 -4.03 -13.39 12.29
N THR A 3 -2.93 -14.16 12.31
CA THR A 3 -2.36 -14.76 13.53
C THR A 3 -2.15 -13.72 14.63
N VAL A 4 -1.63 -12.53 14.29
CA VAL A 4 -1.43 -11.41 15.22
C VAL A 4 -2.74 -10.95 15.87
N LYS A 5 -3.85 -10.92 15.13
CA LYS A 5 -5.17 -10.54 15.69
C LYS A 5 -5.67 -11.60 16.67
N ASN A 6 -5.42 -12.88 16.39
CA ASN A 6 -5.76 -13.97 17.30
C ASN A 6 -4.90 -13.91 18.58
N ASP A 7 -3.60 -13.65 18.44
CA ASP A 7 -2.68 -13.51 19.58
C ASP A 7 -3.11 -12.34 20.49
N ALA A 8 -3.50 -11.20 19.91
CA ALA A 8 -4.02 -10.07 20.66
C ALA A 8 -5.30 -10.44 21.44
N SER A 9 -6.24 -11.16 20.83
CA SER A 9 -7.45 -11.63 21.53
C SER A 9 -7.09 -12.61 22.66
N TYR A 10 -6.21 -13.57 22.39
CA TYR A 10 -5.74 -14.54 23.37
C TYR A 10 -5.12 -13.87 24.61
N LEU A 11 -4.31 -12.82 24.42
CA LEU A 11 -3.73 -12.06 25.53
C LEU A 11 -4.79 -11.36 26.39
N ARG A 12 -5.84 -10.78 25.77
CA ARG A 12 -6.96 -10.15 26.50
C ARG A 12 -7.75 -11.17 27.31
N ASP A 13 -8.05 -12.32 26.70
CA ASP A 13 -8.74 -13.41 27.40
C ASP A 13 -7.92 -13.87 28.61
N ARG A 14 -6.60 -14.01 28.42
CA ARG A 14 -5.70 -14.38 29.51
C ARG A 14 -5.64 -13.32 30.61
N ALA A 15 -5.63 -12.04 30.27
CA ALA A 15 -5.71 -10.94 31.25
C ALA A 15 -7.02 -10.98 32.04
N GLY A 16 -8.15 -11.24 31.37
CA GLY A 16 -9.46 -11.42 32.00
C GLY A 16 -9.51 -12.59 32.99
N ASP A 17 -8.95 -13.74 32.59
CA ASP A 17 -8.81 -14.91 33.46
C ASP A 17 -7.97 -14.60 34.70
N MET A 18 -6.88 -13.85 34.54
CA MET A 18 -5.99 -13.47 35.64
C MET A 18 -6.69 -12.58 36.66
N ARG A 19 -7.41 -11.55 36.20
CA ARG A 19 -8.21 -10.68 37.10
C ARG A 19 -9.29 -11.45 37.83
N THR A 20 -9.97 -12.36 37.12
CA THR A 20 -10.99 -13.23 37.72
C THR A 20 -10.39 -14.07 38.85
N ARG A 21 -9.20 -14.65 38.64
CA ARG A 21 -8.47 -15.40 39.68
C ARG A 21 -8.03 -14.52 40.84
N ALA A 22 -7.55 -13.29 40.59
CA ALA A 22 -7.17 -12.34 41.63
C ALA A 22 -8.34 -12.00 42.56
N VAL A 23 -9.51 -11.72 41.98
CA VAL A 23 -10.76 -11.47 42.72
C VAL A 23 -11.18 -12.70 43.53
N GLN A 24 -11.15 -13.89 42.93
CA GLN A 24 -11.48 -15.15 43.62
C GLN A 24 -10.54 -15.41 44.79
N LEU A 25 -9.24 -15.14 44.64
CA LEU A 25 -8.24 -15.32 45.69
C LEU A 25 -8.50 -14.38 46.88
N LYS A 26 -8.81 -13.11 46.61
CA LYS A 26 -9.19 -12.12 47.64
C LYS A 26 -10.45 -12.59 48.40
N ALA A 27 -11.51 -12.97 47.68
CA ALA A 27 -12.76 -13.44 48.27
C ALA A 27 -12.58 -14.72 49.13
N GLN A 28 -11.76 -15.67 48.66
CA GLN A 28 -11.44 -16.87 49.44
C GLN A 28 -10.73 -16.52 50.75
N ALA A 29 -9.76 -15.61 50.72
CA ALA A 29 -9.04 -15.19 51.93
C ALA A 29 -9.93 -14.42 52.92
N GLU A 30 -10.90 -13.65 52.43
CA GLU A 30 -11.88 -12.94 53.26
C GLU A 30 -12.91 -13.89 53.89
N SER A 31 -13.36 -14.91 53.17
CA SER A 31 -14.32 -15.90 53.69
C SER A 31 -13.75 -16.82 54.76
N MET A 32 -12.43 -16.84 54.95
CA MET A 32 -11.79 -17.62 56.01
C MET A 32 -12.15 -17.05 57.39
N ASN A 33 -12.91 -17.84 58.16
CA ASN A 33 -13.32 -17.52 59.53
C ASN A 33 -12.19 -17.64 60.58
N TRP A 34 -10.94 -17.49 60.14
CA TRP A 34 -9.74 -17.56 60.95
C TRP A 34 -9.36 -16.15 61.45
N ASN A 35 -9.46 -15.93 62.75
CA ASN A 35 -9.22 -14.62 63.38
C ASN A 35 -7.97 -14.70 64.27
N SER A 36 -6.82 -14.36 63.69
CA SER A 36 -5.53 -14.28 64.40
C SER A 36 -4.58 -13.31 63.68
N PRO A 37 -3.48 -12.87 64.33
CA PRO A 37 -2.44 -12.08 63.66
C PRO A 37 -1.85 -12.79 62.44
N ALA A 38 -1.70 -14.12 62.50
CA ALA A 38 -1.25 -14.92 61.36
C ALA A 38 -2.25 -14.89 60.19
N ALA A 39 -3.56 -14.90 60.48
CA ALA A 39 -4.59 -14.75 59.46
C ALA A 39 -4.52 -13.38 58.79
N GLN A 40 -4.25 -12.32 59.55
CA GLN A 40 -4.08 -10.96 59.01
C GLN A 40 -2.85 -10.85 58.10
N ALA A 41 -1.73 -11.45 58.50
CA ALA A 41 -0.53 -11.53 57.67
C ALA A 41 -0.81 -12.30 56.36
N PHE A 42 -1.53 -13.42 56.44
CA PHE A 42 -1.94 -14.19 55.27
C PHE A 42 -2.83 -13.37 54.31
N ARG A 43 -3.88 -12.70 54.81
CA ARG A 43 -4.73 -11.82 53.97
C ARG A 43 -3.92 -10.71 53.31
N THR A 44 -2.98 -10.10 54.04
CA THR A 44 -2.07 -9.08 53.49
C THR A 44 -1.25 -9.64 52.33
N GLN A 45 -0.69 -10.85 52.48
CA GLN A 45 0.08 -11.51 51.42
C GLN A 45 -0.80 -11.84 50.20
N ILE A 46 -2.04 -12.26 50.41
CA ILE A 46 -3.01 -12.51 49.34
C ILE A 46 -3.33 -11.22 48.58
N THR A 47 -3.56 -10.12 49.27
CA THR A 47 -3.77 -8.81 48.63
C THR A 47 -2.58 -8.43 47.76
N LEU A 48 -1.35 -8.52 48.28
CA LEU A 48 -0.13 -8.23 47.52
C LEU A 48 0.01 -9.13 46.28
N THR A 49 -0.29 -10.42 46.43
CA THR A 49 -0.24 -11.39 45.32
C THR A 49 -1.28 -11.06 44.26
N ALA A 50 -2.50 -10.75 44.66
CA ALA A 50 -3.57 -10.41 43.73
C ALA A 50 -3.29 -9.07 43.02
N ASP A 51 -2.70 -8.09 43.70
CA ASP A 51 -2.27 -6.83 43.08
C ASP A 51 -1.12 -7.05 42.07
N ASP A 52 -0.25 -8.04 42.29
CA ASP A 52 0.77 -8.47 41.32
C ASP A 52 0.16 -9.14 40.08
N ILE A 53 -0.86 -9.98 40.28
CA ILE A 53 -1.65 -10.57 39.21
C ILE A 53 -2.33 -9.47 38.38
N ASP A 54 -2.94 -8.48 39.03
CA ASP A 54 -3.60 -7.36 38.35
C ASP A 54 -2.61 -6.51 37.52
N ARG A 55 -1.41 -6.23 38.07
CA ARG A 55 -0.33 -5.57 37.32
C ARG A 55 0.11 -6.38 36.11
N THR A 56 0.23 -7.70 36.25
CA THR A 56 0.58 -8.58 35.13
C THR A 56 -0.51 -8.61 34.08
N ALA A 57 -1.79 -8.69 34.48
CA ALA A 57 -2.92 -8.62 33.57
C ALA A 57 -2.95 -7.30 32.78
N ALA A 58 -2.64 -6.17 33.43
CA ALA A 58 -2.52 -4.89 32.74
C ALA A 58 -1.39 -4.88 31.69
N SER A 59 -0.26 -5.54 31.97
CA SER A 59 0.82 -5.71 30.97
C SER A 59 0.39 -6.55 29.78
N LEU A 60 -0.48 -7.56 29.98
CA LEU A 60 -1.01 -8.39 28.89
C LEU A 60 -1.96 -7.59 27.98
N ASP A 61 -2.81 -6.74 28.57
CA ASP A 61 -3.68 -5.85 27.79
C ASP A 61 -2.88 -4.84 26.95
N ALA A 62 -1.84 -4.23 27.55
CA ALA A 62 -0.96 -3.32 26.83
C ALA A 62 -0.27 -4.03 25.64
N ALA A 63 0.17 -5.27 25.82
CA ALA A 63 0.72 -6.08 24.74
C ALA A 63 -0.33 -6.41 23.66
N ALA A 64 -1.56 -6.75 24.05
CA ALA A 64 -2.66 -7.00 23.12
C ALA A 64 -3.02 -5.76 22.28
N ASP A 65 -2.97 -4.58 22.89
CA ASP A 65 -3.20 -3.31 22.20
C ASP A 65 -2.07 -2.99 21.22
N ALA A 66 -0.81 -3.22 21.61
CA ALA A 66 0.34 -3.07 20.72
C ALA A 66 0.26 -4.01 19.51
N LEU A 67 -0.10 -5.28 19.72
CA LEU A 67 -0.32 -6.24 18.62
C LEU A 67 -1.48 -5.81 17.72
N GLY A 68 -2.56 -5.30 18.31
CA GLY A 68 -3.70 -4.75 17.56
C GLY A 68 -3.31 -3.56 16.68
N ALA A 69 -2.52 -2.63 17.22
CA ALA A 69 -2.00 -1.50 16.45
C ALA A 69 -1.06 -1.94 15.33
N HIS A 70 -0.17 -2.90 15.60
CA HIS A 70 0.73 -3.46 14.59
C HIS A 70 -0.05 -4.14 13.45
N ALA A 71 -1.06 -4.95 13.78
CA ALA A 71 -1.89 -5.60 12.78
C ALA A 71 -2.59 -4.60 11.84
N ARG A 72 -3.09 -3.48 12.38
CA ARG A 72 -3.68 -2.40 11.57
C ARG A 72 -2.64 -1.76 10.65
N SER A 73 -1.46 -1.42 11.18
CA SER A 73 -0.37 -0.84 10.37
C SER A 73 0.06 -1.76 9.22
N VAL A 74 0.12 -3.08 9.46
CA VAL A 74 0.39 -4.05 8.39
C VAL A 74 -0.72 -4.10 7.35
N ASP A 75 -1.99 -4.06 7.78
CA ASP A 75 -3.13 -4.02 6.87
C ASP A 75 -3.12 -2.72 6.02
N ASP A 76 -2.75 -1.58 6.61
CA ASP A 76 -2.62 -0.31 5.89
C ASP A 76 -1.52 -0.37 4.82
N VAL A 77 -0.35 -0.92 5.14
CA VAL A 77 0.74 -1.11 4.17
C VAL A 77 0.31 -2.05 3.03
N LYS A 78 -0.41 -3.13 3.34
CA LYS A 78 -0.96 -4.02 2.31
C LYS A 78 -1.94 -3.30 1.40
N ALA A 79 -2.79 -2.44 1.95
CA ALA A 79 -3.71 -1.64 1.16
C ALA A 79 -2.96 -0.68 0.22
N LEU A 80 -1.89 -0.03 0.70
CA LEU A 80 -1.02 0.80 -0.13
C LEU A 80 -0.35 0.00 -1.26
N ILE A 81 0.12 -1.22 -0.97
CA ILE A 81 0.71 -2.10 -1.99
C ILE A 81 -0.32 -2.44 -3.07
N VAL A 82 -1.56 -2.77 -2.69
CA VAL A 82 -2.62 -3.07 -3.67
C VAL A 82 -2.97 -1.85 -4.53
N GLN A 83 -3.03 -0.65 -3.92
CA GLN A 83 -3.26 0.59 -4.67
C GLN A 83 -2.12 0.89 -5.63
N ALA A 84 -0.87 0.82 -5.17
CA ALA A 84 0.31 1.01 -5.98
C ALA A 84 0.39 0.00 -7.13
N GLN A 85 0.04 -1.26 -6.85
CA GLN A 85 -0.04 -2.30 -7.86
C GLN A 85 -1.05 -1.96 -8.95
N ALA A 86 -2.28 -1.61 -8.60
CA ALA A 86 -3.32 -1.29 -9.57
C ALA A 86 -2.91 -0.09 -10.45
N TRP A 87 -2.41 0.98 -9.81
CA TRP A 87 -1.97 2.18 -10.49
C TRP A 87 -0.77 1.92 -11.41
N ALA A 88 0.26 1.23 -10.92
CA ALA A 88 1.46 0.97 -11.71
C ALA A 88 1.20 -0.02 -12.85
N ALA A 89 0.36 -1.04 -12.63
CA ALA A 89 -0.04 -1.96 -13.69
C ALA A 89 -0.76 -1.23 -14.83
N GLU A 90 -1.72 -0.34 -14.51
CA GLU A 90 -2.41 0.48 -15.50
C GLU A 90 -1.42 1.33 -16.34
N ARG A 91 -0.46 1.99 -15.67
CA ARG A 91 0.54 2.82 -16.36
C ARG A 91 1.52 2.02 -17.20
N LEU A 92 1.90 0.83 -16.75
CA LEU A 92 2.76 -0.06 -17.52
C LEU A 92 2.03 -0.63 -18.74
N ASP A 93 0.75 -0.97 -18.61
CA ASP A 93 -0.06 -1.44 -19.73
C ASP A 93 -0.28 -0.33 -20.77
N GLU A 94 -0.51 0.91 -20.32
CA GLU A 94 -0.57 2.09 -21.19
C GLU A 94 0.76 2.30 -21.93
N ALA A 95 1.89 2.32 -21.21
CA ALA A 95 3.22 2.47 -21.80
C ALA A 95 3.53 1.33 -22.79
N ARG A 96 3.16 0.09 -22.46
CA ARG A 96 3.34 -1.06 -23.35
C ARG A 96 2.51 -0.92 -24.62
N SER A 97 1.25 -0.50 -24.50
CA SER A 97 0.36 -0.27 -25.63
C SER A 97 0.91 0.80 -26.57
N ILE A 98 1.34 1.94 -26.03
CA ILE A 98 1.96 3.02 -26.81
C ILE A 98 3.25 2.54 -27.47
N ALA A 99 4.17 1.95 -26.71
CA ALA A 99 5.49 1.56 -27.22
C ALA A 99 5.41 0.49 -28.32
N SER A 100 4.41 -0.41 -28.25
CA SER A 100 4.27 -1.54 -29.19
C SER A 100 3.38 -1.22 -30.39
N ASN A 101 2.34 -0.39 -30.21
CA ASN A 101 1.31 -0.18 -31.22
C ASN A 101 1.34 1.21 -31.87
N ALA A 102 2.14 2.16 -31.35
CA ALA A 102 2.31 3.46 -32.00
C ALA A 102 3.05 3.31 -33.33
N ILE A 103 2.41 3.73 -34.42
CA ILE A 103 3.00 3.73 -35.76
C ILE A 103 3.27 5.16 -36.21
N LYS A 104 4.41 5.38 -36.85
CA LYS A 104 4.71 6.66 -37.50
C LYS A 104 4.02 6.71 -38.86
N VAL A 105 3.14 7.69 -39.05
CA VAL A 105 2.37 7.87 -40.28
C VAL A 105 2.75 9.20 -40.91
N ILE A 106 2.92 9.22 -42.24
CA ILE A 106 3.06 10.43 -43.03
C ILE A 106 1.67 10.78 -43.56
N GLN A 107 1.23 12.01 -43.35
CA GLN A 107 -0.05 12.49 -43.84
C GLN A 107 0.06 13.93 -44.36
N ASP A 108 -0.75 14.25 -45.35
CA ASP A 108 -0.91 15.60 -45.86
C ASP A 108 -1.87 16.36 -44.95
N VAL A 109 -1.40 17.47 -44.37
CA VAL A 109 -2.18 18.32 -43.47
C VAL A 109 -2.21 19.73 -44.03
N ALA A 110 -3.32 20.43 -43.92
CA ALA A 110 -3.38 21.83 -44.31
C ALA A 110 -2.32 22.64 -43.53
N GLU A 111 -1.65 23.58 -44.18
CA GLU A 111 -0.52 24.34 -43.60
C GLU A 111 -0.86 24.97 -42.23
N GLY A 112 -2.09 25.46 -42.04
CA GLY A 112 -2.56 26.05 -40.77
C GLY A 112 -3.03 25.04 -39.71
N ALA A 113 -3.07 23.74 -40.02
CA ALA A 113 -3.49 22.67 -39.12
C ALA A 113 -2.30 21.83 -38.59
N VAL A 114 -1.07 22.22 -38.91
CA VAL A 114 0.13 21.61 -38.34
C VAL A 114 0.21 21.93 -36.85
N THR A 115 0.22 20.89 -36.02
CA THR A 115 0.34 21.06 -34.56
C THR A 115 1.79 20.94 -34.10
N SER A 116 2.06 21.35 -32.85
CA SER A 116 3.41 21.38 -32.28
C SER A 116 4.09 20.01 -32.09
N PHE A 117 3.35 18.90 -32.25
CA PHE A 117 3.90 17.54 -32.16
C PHE A 117 3.97 16.83 -33.52
N MET A 118 3.66 17.53 -34.62
CA MET A 118 3.84 17.06 -35.99
C MET A 118 5.22 17.47 -36.51
N THR A 119 5.97 16.53 -37.09
CA THR A 119 7.28 16.82 -37.68
C THR A 119 7.14 16.95 -39.18
N VAL A 120 7.36 18.16 -39.72
CA VAL A 120 7.30 18.44 -41.16
C VAL A 120 8.36 17.61 -41.89
N VAL A 121 7.91 16.77 -42.81
CA VAL A 121 8.76 15.86 -43.61
C VAL A 121 9.15 16.53 -44.92
N ASN A 122 8.20 17.23 -45.54
CA ASN A 122 8.44 18.02 -46.74
C ASN A 122 7.85 19.42 -46.54
N SER A 123 8.72 20.42 -46.57
CA SER A 123 8.38 21.83 -46.40
C SER A 123 7.93 22.50 -47.72
N ALA A 124 7.99 21.80 -48.85
CA ALA A 124 7.36 22.26 -50.08
C ALA A 124 5.84 22.15 -49.95
N VAL A 125 5.19 23.30 -49.75
CA VAL A 125 3.73 23.40 -49.77
C VAL A 125 3.25 23.10 -51.19
N ASP A 126 2.34 22.14 -51.34
CA ASP A 126 1.64 21.97 -52.61
C ASP A 126 0.83 23.24 -52.88
N VAL A 127 1.26 24.01 -53.88
CA VAL A 127 0.69 25.33 -54.20
C VAL A 127 -0.77 25.20 -54.66
N VAL A 128 -1.20 24.02 -55.11
CA VAL A 128 -2.57 23.74 -55.56
C VAL A 128 -3.49 23.38 -54.40
N THR A 129 -3.03 22.54 -53.46
CA THR A 129 -3.86 22.02 -52.36
C THR A 129 -3.60 22.68 -51.01
N LYS A 130 -2.54 23.48 -50.88
CA LYS A 130 -2.06 24.14 -49.65
C LYS A 130 -1.83 23.19 -48.48
N THR A 131 -1.36 21.98 -48.78
CA THR A 131 -1.01 20.97 -47.77
C THR A 131 0.50 20.85 -47.61
N VAL A 132 0.89 20.38 -46.43
CA VAL A 132 2.26 20.09 -46.01
C VAL A 132 2.31 18.63 -45.55
N GLN A 133 3.35 17.91 -45.96
CA GLN A 133 3.57 16.55 -45.47
C GLN A 133 4.19 16.60 -44.08
N VAL A 134 3.49 16.01 -43.13
CA VAL A 134 3.96 15.87 -41.75
C VAL A 134 3.99 14.41 -41.35
N SER A 135 4.90 14.09 -40.43
CA SER A 135 4.94 12.80 -39.76
C SER A 135 4.44 12.96 -38.32
N VAL A 136 3.56 12.05 -37.92
CA VAL A 136 2.98 11.99 -36.58
C VAL A 136 2.88 10.53 -36.14
N TYR A 137 2.96 10.27 -34.84
CA TYR A 137 2.69 8.94 -34.31
C TYR A 137 1.19 8.77 -34.10
N LYS A 138 0.65 7.61 -34.48
CA LYS A 138 -0.75 7.25 -34.28
C LYS A 138 -0.89 6.00 -33.43
N LEU A 139 -1.82 6.04 -32.48
CA LEU A 139 -2.28 4.89 -31.71
C LEU A 139 -3.81 4.81 -31.81
N ALA A 140 -4.37 3.70 -32.29
CA ALA A 140 -5.81 3.53 -32.49
C ALA A 140 -6.47 4.70 -33.27
N ASN A 141 -5.76 5.24 -34.27
CA ASN A 141 -6.16 6.39 -35.10
C ASN A 141 -6.21 7.75 -34.36
N ILE A 142 -5.63 7.83 -33.16
CA ILE A 142 -5.44 9.07 -32.41
C ILE A 142 -3.99 9.51 -32.56
N ASP A 143 -3.78 10.79 -32.88
CA ASP A 143 -2.45 11.39 -32.97
C ASP A 143 -1.84 11.54 -31.57
N ILE A 144 -0.60 11.09 -31.42
CA ILE A 144 0.18 11.17 -30.17
C ILE A 144 1.54 11.79 -30.42
N ALA A 145 2.07 12.49 -29.41
CA ALA A 145 3.36 13.16 -29.52
C ALA A 145 4.53 12.16 -29.51
N GLU A 146 5.59 12.45 -30.27
CA GLU A 146 6.82 11.64 -30.30
C GLU A 146 7.49 11.56 -28.91
N SER A 147 7.36 12.59 -28.08
CA SER A 147 7.83 12.58 -26.70
C SER A 147 7.13 11.51 -25.86
N VAL A 148 5.82 11.30 -26.06
CA VAL A 148 5.02 10.27 -25.36
C VAL A 148 5.45 8.87 -25.79
N VAL A 149 5.70 8.65 -27.08
CA VAL A 149 6.20 7.35 -27.59
C VAL A 149 7.60 7.06 -27.05
N THR A 150 8.50 8.02 -27.11
CA THR A 150 9.86 7.90 -26.57
C THR A 150 9.84 7.61 -25.07
N HIS A 151 8.95 8.28 -24.34
CA HIS A 151 8.75 8.08 -22.92
C HIS A 151 8.25 6.66 -22.60
N ALA A 152 7.21 6.20 -23.29
CA ALA A 152 6.68 4.85 -23.15
C ALA A 152 7.74 3.77 -23.42
N GLN A 153 8.58 3.96 -24.43
CA GLN A 153 9.72 3.08 -24.72
C GLN A 153 10.76 3.10 -23.61
N SER A 154 11.03 4.26 -23.01
CA SER A 154 11.93 4.37 -21.85
C SER A 154 11.40 3.59 -20.65
N VAL A 155 10.12 3.74 -20.31
CA VAL A 155 9.47 3.01 -19.21
C VAL A 155 9.56 1.50 -19.43
N MET A 156 9.28 1.04 -20.65
CA MET A 156 9.36 -0.39 -21.01
C MET A 156 10.77 -0.97 -20.94
N ARG A 157 11.81 -0.14 -21.14
CA ARG A 157 13.22 -0.57 -20.96
C ARG A 157 13.60 -0.66 -19.48
N THR A 158 13.09 0.24 -18.65
CA THR A 158 13.40 0.27 -17.21
C THR A 158 12.66 -0.81 -16.44
N ILE A 159 11.40 -1.09 -16.76
CA ILE A 159 10.55 -2.08 -16.08
C ILE A 159 10.08 -3.12 -17.11
N PRO A 160 10.93 -4.11 -17.44
CA PRO A 160 10.60 -5.09 -18.49
C PRO A 160 9.47 -6.04 -18.08
N SER A 161 9.37 -6.36 -16.79
CA SER A 161 8.36 -7.25 -16.24
C SER A 161 7.78 -6.69 -14.94
N PRO A 162 6.46 -6.71 -14.76
CA PRO A 162 5.84 -6.27 -13.51
C PRO A 162 6.21 -7.19 -12.34
N PRO A 163 6.31 -6.66 -11.11
CA PRO A 163 6.53 -7.48 -9.92
C PRO A 163 5.40 -8.48 -9.65
N VAL A 164 5.66 -9.44 -8.76
CA VAL A 164 4.64 -10.40 -8.31
C VAL A 164 3.51 -9.67 -7.58
N ASN A 165 2.27 -10.13 -7.76
CA ASN A 165 1.09 -9.56 -7.09
C ASN A 165 1.27 -9.52 -5.56
N GLY A 166 0.95 -8.37 -4.96
CA GLY A 166 1.11 -8.14 -3.52
C GLY A 166 2.54 -7.95 -3.04
N SER A 167 3.54 -7.88 -3.95
CA SER A 167 4.92 -7.54 -3.57
C SER A 167 5.04 -6.07 -3.15
N LYS A 168 5.90 -5.81 -2.16
CA LYS A 168 6.29 -4.45 -1.77
C LYS A 168 6.90 -3.68 -2.95
N ASP A 169 7.54 -4.37 -3.89
CA ASP A 169 8.21 -3.76 -5.04
C ASP A 169 7.25 -2.91 -5.91
N TRP A 170 5.93 -3.13 -5.81
CA TRP A 170 4.95 -2.25 -6.45
C TRP A 170 5.00 -0.81 -5.94
N LEU A 171 5.38 -0.59 -4.68
CA LEU A 171 5.60 0.76 -4.14
C LEU A 171 6.83 1.42 -4.78
N ASP A 172 7.89 0.63 -5.00
CA ASP A 172 9.12 1.12 -5.64
C ASP A 172 8.88 1.42 -7.12
N VAL A 173 8.13 0.57 -7.81
CA VAL A 173 7.68 0.80 -9.19
C VAL A 173 6.82 2.05 -9.27
N GLU A 174 5.85 2.23 -8.36
CA GLU A 174 5.04 3.44 -8.31
C GLU A 174 5.90 4.69 -8.14
N HIS A 175 6.88 4.63 -7.23
CA HIS A 175 7.81 5.75 -6.99
C HIS A 175 8.68 6.05 -8.22
N LEU A 176 9.22 5.02 -8.87
CA LEU A 176 10.00 5.16 -10.10
C LEU A 176 9.16 5.76 -11.23
N LEU A 177 7.94 5.26 -11.43
CA LEU A 177 7.05 5.83 -12.44
C LEU A 177 6.72 7.28 -12.12
N LYS A 178 6.41 7.65 -10.86
CA LYS A 178 6.14 9.04 -10.48
C LYS A 178 7.35 9.97 -10.67
N THR A 179 8.57 9.48 -10.48
CA THR A 179 9.78 10.28 -10.68
C THR A 179 10.12 10.43 -12.16
N VAL A 180 9.94 9.37 -12.95
CA VAL A 180 10.11 9.39 -14.41
C VAL A 180 8.99 10.20 -15.09
N LEU A 181 7.77 10.20 -14.55
CA LEU A 181 6.59 10.92 -15.04
C LEU A 181 6.50 12.39 -14.57
N ARG A 182 7.53 12.94 -13.92
CA ARG A 182 7.54 14.39 -13.64
C ARG A 182 7.72 15.17 -14.95
N PRO A 183 6.90 16.21 -15.20
CA PRO A 183 7.07 17.10 -16.34
C PRO A 183 8.40 17.86 -16.28
#